data_AF-A0A318K6X9-F1
#
_entry.id   AF-A0A318K6X9-F1
#
_cell.length_a   1.000
_cell.length_b   1.000
_cell.length_c   1.000
_cell.angle_alpha   90.00
_cell.angle_beta   90.00
_cell.angle_gamma   90.00
#
_symmetry.space_group_name_H-M   'P 1'
#
loop_
_entity.id
_entity.type
_entity.pdbx_description
1 polymer ?
#
loop_
_entity_poly.entity_id
_entity_poly.type
_entity_poly.pdbx_seq_one_letter_code
_entity_poly.pdbx_strand_id
1 'polypeptide(L)' 'MSPLSRKDWAKMNLEQVRDQLLDAAAFGKYLPPEQLENAAGKIAEGLRVYQELTCDQGEPGSGL' A
#
# COMPACT_ATOMS: atom_id res chain seq x y z
N MET A 1 -11.00 -0.02 13.24
CA MET A 1 -10.01 0.96 12.72
C MET A 1 -10.79 2.04 11.97
N SER A 2 -10.50 3.32 12.22
CA SER A 2 -11.11 4.43 11.49
C SER A 2 -10.57 4.53 10.05
N PRO A 3 -11.28 5.14 9.09
CA PRO A 3 -10.79 5.33 7.71
C PRO A 3 -9.43 6.02 7.62
N LEU A 4 -9.17 7.01 8.47
CA LEU A 4 -7.86 7.67 8.60
C LEU A 4 -6.76 6.67 9.01
N SER A 5 -7.02 5.84 10.03
CA SER A 5 -6.06 4.80 10.45
C SER A 5 -5.79 3.75 9.38
N ARG A 6 -6.76 3.49 8.48
CA ARG A 6 -6.60 2.55 7.37
C ARG A 6 -5.73 3.13 6.26
N LYS A 7 -5.90 4.41 5.93
CA LYS A 7 -5.06 5.14 4.98
C LYS A 7 -3.61 5.20 5.45
N ASP A 8 -3.40 5.52 6.72
CA ASP A 8 -2.05 5.62 7.30
C ASP A 8 -1.35 4.26 7.31
N TRP A 9 -2.08 3.19 7.64
CA TRP A 9 -1.56 1.82 7.55
C TRP A 9 -1.18 1.43 6.12
N ALA A 10 -2.02 1.75 5.12
CA ALA A 10 -1.73 1.47 3.71
C ALA A 10 -0.49 2.24 3.24
N LYS A 11 -0.37 3.51 3.62
CA LYS A 11 0.81 4.33 3.33
C LYS A 11 2.08 3.72 3.92
N MET A 12 2.05 3.33 5.20
CA MET A 12 3.18 2.72 5.88
C MET A 12 3.67 1.44 5.18
N ASN A 13 2.76 0.59 4.72
CA ASN A 13 3.10 -0.62 3.98
C ASN A 13 3.82 -0.31 2.66
N LEU A 14 3.33 0.68 1.90
CA LEU A 14 3.97 1.09 0.64
C LEU A 14 5.33 1.73 0.87
N GLU A 15 5.48 2.58 1.89
CA GLU A 15 6.76 3.20 2.24
C GLU A 15 7.79 2.17 2.67
N GLN A 16 7.40 1.18 3.48
CA GLN A 16 8.31 0.11 3.89
C GLN A 16 8.82 -0.71 2.70
N VAL A 17 7.94 -1.07 1.76
CA VAL A 17 8.35 -1.83 0.57
C VAL A 17 9.25 -0.97 -0.33
N ARG A 18 8.91 0.32 -0.52
CA ARG A 18 9.76 1.25 -1.26
C ARG A 18 11.17 1.29 -0.69
N ASP A 19 11.30 1.47 0.63
CA ASP A 19 12.59 1.62 1.27
C ASP A 19 13.41 0.32 1.18
N GLN A 20 12.77 -0.85 1.32
CA GLN A 20 13.42 -2.16 1.14
C GLN A 20 13.95 -2.34 -0.30
N LEU A 21 13.15 -1.98 -1.30
CA LEU A 21 13.55 -2.10 -2.71
C LEU A 21 14.68 -1.11 -3.07
N LEU A 22 14.62 0.12 -2.55
CA LEU A 22 15.68 1.12 -2.74
C LEU A 22 16.99 0.67 -2.11
N ASP A 23 16.95 0.16 -0.88
CA ASP A 23 18.12 -0.37 -0.19
C ASP A 23 18.72 -1.58 -0.94
N ALA A 24 17.88 -2.49 -1.44
CA ALA A 24 18.34 -3.61 -2.25
C ALA A 24 18.98 -3.15 -3.57
N ALA A 25 18.37 -2.19 -4.27
CA ALA A 25 18.89 -1.66 -5.52
C ALA A 25 20.19 -0.87 -5.33
N ALA A 26 20.30 -0.08 -4.25
CA ALA A 26 21.47 0.75 -3.96
C ALA A 26 22.71 -0.08 -3.59
N PHE A 27 22.52 -1.20 -2.90
CA PHE A 27 23.61 -2.01 -2.36
C PHE A 27 23.73 -3.40 -2.99
N GLY A 28 22.94 -3.70 -4.01
CA GLY A 28 22.92 -5.02 -4.67
C GLY A 28 22.50 -6.15 -3.74
N LYS A 29 21.64 -5.88 -2.75
CA LYS A 29 21.22 -6.90 -1.79
C LYS A 29 20.27 -7.88 -2.46
N TYR A 30 20.52 -9.17 -2.24
CA TYR A 30 19.61 -10.21 -2.64
C TYR A 30 18.35 -10.17 -1.78
N LEU A 31 17.18 -10.09 -2.41
CA LEU A 31 15.89 -10.28 -1.77
C LEU A 31 15.40 -11.70 -2.05
N PRO A 32 15.26 -12.56 -1.02
CA PRO A 32 14.69 -13.89 -1.17
C PRO A 32 13.26 -13.85 -1.74
N PRO A 33 12.80 -14.91 -2.42
CA PRO A 33 11.45 -14.99 -2.99
C PRO A 33 10.35 -14.66 -1.98
N GLU A 34 10.44 -15.19 -0.75
CA GLU A 34 9.49 -14.91 0.32
C GLU A 34 9.41 -13.41 0.68
N GLN A 35 10.55 -12.69 0.65
CA GLN A 35 10.53 -11.25 0.88
C GLN A 35 9.87 -10.49 -0.27
N LEU A 36 10.04 -10.95 -1.50
CA LEU A 36 9.38 -10.39 -2.68
C LEU A 36 7.86 -10.67 -2.65
N GLU A 37 7.44 -11.86 -2.26
CA GLU A 37 6.04 -12.21 -2.07
C GLU A 37 5.39 -11.35 -0.99
N ASN A 38 6.06 -11.17 0.15
CA ASN A 38 5.60 -10.29 1.22
C ASN A 38 5.50 -8.83 0.76
N ALA A 39 6.45 -8.34 -0.03
CA ALA A 39 6.41 -7.01 -0.62
C ALA A 39 5.22 -6.85 -1.58
N ALA A 40 4.99 -7.85 -2.44
CA ALA A 40 3.85 -7.87 -3.36
C ALA A 40 2.51 -7.84 -2.61
N GLY A 41 2.37 -8.61 -1.54
CA GLY A 41 1.16 -8.59 -0.69
C GLY A 41 0.90 -7.22 -0.07
N LYS A 42 1.94 -6.57 0.47
CA LYS A 42 1.84 -5.21 1.03
C LYS A 42 1.45 -4.18 -0.02
N ILE A 43 1.99 -4.28 -1.23
CA ILE A 43 1.64 -3.39 -2.35
C ILE A 43 0.17 -3.59 -2.74
N ALA A 44 -0.25 -4.83 -3.00
CA ALA A 44 -1.61 -5.14 -3.44
C ALA A 44 -2.65 -4.61 -2.44
N GLU A 45 -2.42 -4.85 -1.16
CA GLU A 45 -3.33 -4.45 -0.10
C GLU A 45 -3.33 -2.94 0.15
N GLY A 46 -2.16 -2.29 0.09
CA GLY A 46 -2.06 -0.83 0.14
C GLY A 46 -2.84 -0.17 -1.00
N LEU A 47 -2.67 -0.66 -2.23
CA LEU A 47 -3.40 -0.17 -3.41
C LEU A 47 -4.91 -0.39 -3.29
N ARG A 48 -5.36 -1.55 -2.79
CA ARG A 48 -6.77 -1.83 -2.55
C ARG A 48 -7.39 -0.80 -1.60
N VAL A 49 -6.72 -0.50 -0.48
CA VAL A 49 -7.19 0.52 0.48
C VAL A 49 -7.29 1.89 -0.16
N TYR A 50 -6.30 2.30 -0.96
CA TYR A 50 -6.39 3.57 -1.67
C TYR A 50 -7.57 3.61 -2.63
N GLN A 51 -7.77 2.56 -3.42
CA GLN A 51 -8.91 2.45 -4.34
C GLN A 51 -10.24 2.55 -3.61
N GLU A 52 -10.42 1.79 -2.53
CA GLU A 52 -11.64 1.87 -1.71
C GLU A 52 -11.86 3.29 -1.19
N LEU A 53 -10.84 3.92 -0.62
CA LEU A 53 -10.96 5.27 -0.09
C LEU A 53 -11.19 6.34 -1.15
N THR A 54 -10.73 6.15 -2.40
CA THR A 54 -10.95 7.10 -3.49
C THR A 54 -12.25 6.86 -4.26
N CYS A 55 -12.70 5.61 -4.37
CA CYS A 55 -13.94 5.23 -5.04
C CYS A 55 -15.16 5.45 -4.14
N ASP A 56 -15.03 5.27 -2.82
CA ASP A 56 -16.10 5.51 -1.85
C ASP A 56 -16.35 7.01 -1.58
N GLN A 57 -15.46 7.90 -2.07
CA GLN A 57 -15.68 9.35 -2.11
C GLN A 57 -16.56 9.78 -3.31
N GLY A 58 -17.08 8.83 -4.08
CA GLY A 58 -17.75 9.03 -5.37
C GLY A 58 -19.27 9.18 -5.37
N GLU A 59 -19.94 9.40 -4.24
CA GLU A 59 -21.38 9.76 -4.23
C GLU A 59 -21.71 10.91 -3.26
N PRO A 60 -21.49 12.17 -3.64
CA PRO A 60 -22.29 13.28 -3.16
C PRO A 60 -23.43 13.53 -4.17
N GLY A 61 -24.51 12.75 -4.14
CA GLY A 61 -25.68 13.08 -4.97
C GLY A 61 -26.68 12.00 -5.35
N SER A 62 -27.09 11.10 -4.46
CA SER A 62 -28.40 10.45 -4.60
C SER A 62 -29.37 11.05 -3.58
N GLY A 63 -29.77 12.29 -3.87
CA GLY A 63 -30.81 13.04 -3.19
C GLY A 63 -31.59 13.83 -4.23
N LEU A 64 -32.40 13.13 -5.02
CA LEU A 64 -33.54 13.67 -5.76
C LEU A 64 -34.71 12.69 -5.61
#